data_AF-A0A1C4U3J7-F1
#
_entry.id   AF-A0A1C4U3J7-F1
#
_cell.length_a   1.000
_cell.length_b   1.000
_cell.length_c   1.000
_cell.angle_alpha   90.00
_cell.angle_beta   90.00
_cell.angle_gamma   90.00
#
_symmetry.space_group_name_H-M   'P 1'
#
loop_
_entity.id
_entity.type
_entity.pdbx_description
1 polymer ?
#
loop_
_entity_poly.entity_id
_entity_poly.type
_entity_poly.pdbx_seq_one_letter_code
_entity_poly.pdbx_strand_id
1 'polypeptide(L)'
;MTSDPAPLDPAVKVDLWRQRFFEAQAAAEEFILGMHGDEGVSAWIQANSRITADLLQSQRPAGESAAVHFMTRLQRQLLLYDSAVTSEPQPDGTVLRNAECGILRYRKQAAGAGVKLTFTSPCPYCQELNTAIAARYVESDVTVSCEQAGDGCTWRAESLHASENGAAGSPDRGGTAD
;
A
#
# COMPACT_ATOMS: atom_id res chain seq x y z
N MET A 1 25.15 -34.87 -26.45
CA MET A 1 25.27 -34.63 -25.00
C MET A 1 24.95 -33.16 -24.78
N THR A 2 23.69 -32.85 -24.45
CA THR A 2 23.31 -31.51 -24.01
C THR A 2 23.73 -31.40 -22.55
N SER A 3 24.81 -30.67 -22.29
CA SER A 3 25.22 -30.33 -20.93
C SER A 3 24.06 -29.59 -20.27
N ASP A 4 23.66 -30.00 -19.07
CA ASP A 4 22.68 -29.24 -18.31
C ASP A 4 23.21 -27.82 -18.09
N PRO A 5 22.36 -26.79 -18.28
CA PRO A 5 22.77 -25.42 -18.05
C PRO A 5 23.21 -25.25 -16.59
N ALA A 6 24.35 -24.59 -16.38
CA ALA A 6 24.82 -24.28 -15.04
C ALA A 6 23.74 -23.52 -14.27
N PRO A 7 23.53 -23.82 -12.97
CA PRO A 7 22.53 -23.15 -12.16
C PRO A 7 22.83 -21.65 -12.08
N LEU A 8 21.78 -20.84 -12.18
CA LEU A 8 21.87 -19.39 -11.99
C LEU A 8 22.34 -19.05 -10.58
N ASP A 9 23.08 -17.94 -10.47
CA ASP A 9 23.36 -17.29 -9.18
C ASP A 9 22.04 -17.01 -8.42
N PRO A 10 21.96 -17.27 -7.09
CA PRO A 10 20.73 -17.07 -6.32
C PRO A 10 20.14 -15.67 -6.42
N ALA A 11 20.97 -14.61 -6.46
CA ALA A 11 20.45 -13.24 -6.56
C ALA A 11 19.83 -13.00 -7.94
N VAL A 12 20.52 -13.43 -9.01
CA VAL A 12 19.98 -13.41 -10.38
C VAL A 12 18.67 -14.19 -10.48
N LYS A 13 18.58 -15.34 -9.81
CA LYS A 13 17.36 -16.16 -9.79
C LYS A 13 16.20 -15.44 -9.07
N VAL A 14 16.46 -14.76 -7.95
CA VAL A 14 15.44 -13.99 -7.21
C VAL A 14 14.92 -12.84 -8.06
N ASP A 15 15.80 -12.09 -8.72
CA ASP A 15 15.39 -10.97 -9.57
C ASP A 15 14.58 -11.43 -10.77
N LEU A 16 14.94 -12.57 -11.38
CA LEU A 16 14.14 -13.17 -12.46
C LEU A 16 12.74 -13.55 -11.97
N TRP A 17 12.62 -14.23 -10.83
CA TRP A 17 11.31 -14.63 -10.30
C TRP A 17 10.45 -13.44 -9.89
N ARG A 18 11.09 -12.42 -9.31
CA ARG A 18 10.44 -11.14 -9.04
C ARG A 18 9.86 -10.58 -10.33
N GLN A 19 10.67 -10.40 -11.38
CA GLN A 19 10.18 -9.94 -12.68
C GLN A 19 8.98 -10.77 -13.20
N ARG A 20 9.05 -12.11 -13.17
CA ARG A 20 7.95 -12.97 -13.64
C ARG A 20 6.67 -12.81 -12.83
N PHE A 21 6.78 -12.65 -11.52
CA PHE A 21 5.62 -12.42 -10.66
C PHE A 21 4.90 -11.11 -11.05
N PHE A 22 5.66 -10.05 -11.27
CA PHE A 22 5.10 -8.78 -11.73
C PHE A 22 4.46 -8.87 -13.12
N GLU A 23 5.14 -9.50 -14.07
CA GLU A 23 4.59 -9.71 -15.42
C GLU A 23 3.26 -10.46 -15.36
N ALA A 24 3.17 -11.50 -14.52
CA ALA A 24 1.93 -12.25 -14.32
C ALA A 24 0.81 -11.38 -13.71
N GLN A 25 1.13 -10.52 -12.73
CA GLN A 25 0.15 -9.59 -12.16
C GLN A 25 -0.35 -8.57 -13.19
N ALA A 26 0.56 -7.97 -13.96
CA ALA A 26 0.20 -7.03 -15.01
C ALA A 26 -0.66 -7.69 -16.11
N ALA A 27 -0.29 -8.91 -16.52
CA ALA A 27 -1.06 -9.68 -17.51
C ALA A 27 -2.47 -10.04 -16.99
N ALA A 28 -2.62 -10.34 -15.70
CA ALA A 28 -3.94 -10.58 -15.10
C ALA A 28 -4.82 -9.33 -15.13
N GLU A 29 -4.26 -8.15 -14.81
CA GLU A 29 -4.96 -6.87 -14.93
C GLU A 29 -5.37 -6.58 -16.37
N GLU A 30 -4.47 -6.78 -17.33
CA GLU A 30 -4.76 -6.60 -18.77
C GLU A 30 -5.86 -7.55 -19.26
N PHE A 31 -5.83 -8.81 -18.82
CA PHE A 31 -6.85 -9.80 -19.14
C PHE A 31 -8.23 -9.37 -18.63
N ILE A 32 -8.32 -8.93 -17.38
CA ILE A 32 -9.59 -8.48 -16.78
C ILE A 32 -10.12 -7.25 -17.52
N LEU A 33 -9.26 -6.27 -17.79
CA LEU A 33 -9.63 -5.06 -18.53
C LEU A 33 -10.12 -5.42 -19.94
N GLY A 34 -9.42 -6.32 -20.65
CA GLY A 34 -9.79 -6.73 -22.00
C GLY A 34 -11.12 -7.49 -22.07
N MET A 35 -11.44 -8.30 -21.06
CA MET A 35 -12.66 -9.12 -21.03
C MET A 35 -13.88 -8.40 -20.45
N HIS A 36 -13.67 -7.50 -19.49
CA HIS A 36 -14.73 -6.96 -18.63
C HIS A 36 -14.67 -5.44 -18.45
N GLY A 37 -13.70 -4.76 -19.08
CA GLY A 37 -13.55 -3.31 -18.97
C GLY A 37 -13.26 -2.84 -17.55
N ASP A 38 -13.51 -1.54 -17.31
CA ASP A 38 -13.27 -0.89 -16.02
C ASP A 38 -14.16 -1.46 -14.89
N GLU A 39 -15.35 -1.96 -15.24
CA GLU A 39 -16.25 -2.63 -14.28
C GLU A 39 -15.61 -3.92 -13.77
N GLY A 40 -14.97 -4.70 -14.65
CA GLY A 40 -14.22 -5.89 -14.26
C GLY A 40 -13.08 -5.59 -13.30
N VAL A 41 -12.31 -4.53 -13.57
CA VAL A 41 -11.25 -4.06 -12.68
C VAL A 41 -11.83 -3.66 -11.31
N SER A 42 -12.94 -2.94 -11.31
CA SER A 42 -13.61 -2.52 -10.08
C SER A 42 -14.07 -3.73 -9.26
N ALA A 43 -14.73 -4.70 -9.91
CA ALA A 43 -15.17 -5.94 -9.27
C ALA A 43 -13.99 -6.76 -8.72
N TRP A 44 -12.87 -6.79 -9.46
CA TRP A 44 -11.64 -7.43 -9.02
C TRP A 44 -11.05 -6.78 -7.78
N ILE A 45 -11.02 -5.44 -7.70
CA ILE A 45 -10.60 -4.69 -6.51
C ILE A 45 -11.50 -5.03 -5.31
N GLN A 46 -12.83 -5.07 -5.52
CA GLN A 46 -13.77 -5.43 -4.44
C GLN A 46 -13.57 -6.87 -3.96
N ALA A 47 -13.32 -7.82 -4.86
CA ALA A 47 -13.05 -9.20 -4.49
C ALA A 47 -11.74 -9.34 -3.71
N ASN A 48 -10.65 -8.74 -4.20
CA ASN A 48 -9.33 -8.79 -3.56
C ASN A 48 -9.32 -8.10 -2.20
N SER A 49 -10.00 -6.95 -2.08
CA SER A 49 -10.07 -6.22 -0.81
C SER A 49 -10.79 -7.02 0.26
N ARG A 50 -11.90 -7.69 -0.08
CA ARG A 50 -12.61 -8.60 0.84
C ARG A 50 -11.72 -9.76 1.29
N ILE A 51 -11.14 -10.51 0.35
CA ILE A 51 -10.28 -11.65 0.66
C ILE A 51 -9.09 -11.21 1.54
N THR A 52 -8.48 -10.07 1.20
CA THR A 52 -7.35 -9.55 1.96
C THR A 52 -7.77 -9.12 3.37
N ALA A 53 -8.91 -8.45 3.53
CA ALA A 53 -9.43 -8.09 4.85
C ALA A 53 -9.70 -9.33 5.72
N ASP A 54 -10.32 -10.37 5.16
CA ASP A 54 -10.55 -11.64 5.87
C ASP A 54 -9.23 -12.30 6.31
N LEU A 55 -8.22 -12.29 5.42
CA LEU A 55 -6.89 -12.79 5.74
C LEU A 55 -6.22 -11.96 6.85
N LEU A 56 -6.25 -10.63 6.76
CA LEU A 56 -5.69 -9.75 7.78
C LEU A 56 -6.37 -9.95 9.14
N GLN A 57 -7.68 -10.18 9.16
CA GLN A 57 -8.42 -10.51 10.37
C GLN A 57 -7.92 -11.81 11.01
N SER A 58 -7.68 -12.84 10.20
CA SER A 58 -7.18 -14.14 10.68
C SER A 58 -5.72 -14.11 11.14
N GLN A 59 -4.92 -13.18 10.61
CA GLN A 59 -3.47 -13.10 10.83
C GLN A 59 -3.08 -12.03 11.85
N ARG A 60 -4.02 -11.19 12.31
CA ARG A 60 -3.72 -10.08 13.21
C ARG A 60 -3.07 -10.61 14.50
N PRO A 61 -1.85 -10.17 14.85
CA PRO A 61 -1.24 -10.49 16.13
C PRO A 61 -2.13 -10.09 17.30
N ALA A 62 -2.15 -10.91 18.35
CA ALA A 62 -2.94 -10.61 19.54
C ALA A 62 -2.45 -9.31 20.21
N GLY A 63 -3.39 -8.41 20.49
CA GLY A 63 -3.10 -7.11 21.11
C GLY A 63 -2.62 -6.00 20.15
N GLU A 64 -2.47 -6.29 18.86
CA GLU A 64 -2.17 -5.26 17.84
C GLU A 64 -3.47 -4.65 17.30
N SER A 65 -3.50 -3.34 17.07
CA SER A 65 -4.63 -2.68 16.42
C SER A 65 -4.70 -3.02 14.94
N ALA A 66 -5.90 -3.02 14.35
CA ALA A 66 -6.06 -3.25 12.91
C ALA A 66 -5.35 -2.18 12.09
N ALA A 67 -5.39 -0.91 12.51
CA ALA A 67 -4.64 0.17 11.87
C ALA A 67 -3.11 -0.10 11.80
N VAL A 68 -2.48 -0.48 12.93
CA VAL A 68 -1.03 -0.76 12.96
C VAL A 68 -0.70 -1.99 12.12
N HIS A 69 -1.51 -3.05 12.21
CA HIS A 69 -1.31 -4.26 11.42
C HIS A 69 -1.44 -3.97 9.91
N PHE A 70 -2.45 -3.18 9.51
CA PHE A 70 -2.66 -2.74 8.13
C PHE A 70 -1.46 -1.95 7.59
N MET A 71 -0.99 -0.94 8.35
CA MET A 71 0.15 -0.10 7.96
C MET A 71 1.44 -0.91 7.85
N THR A 72 1.67 -1.83 8.79
CA THR A 72 2.81 -2.76 8.75
C THR A 72 2.77 -3.67 7.53
N ARG A 73 1.59 -4.22 7.18
CA ARG A 73 1.41 -5.04 5.98
C ARG A 73 1.66 -4.22 4.71
N LEU A 74 1.15 -2.98 4.64
CA LEU A 74 1.37 -2.10 3.49
C LEU A 74 2.87 -1.77 3.32
N GLN A 75 3.57 -1.47 4.40
CA GLN A 75 5.02 -1.25 4.38
C GLN A 75 5.76 -2.49 3.85
N ARG A 76 5.43 -3.69 4.36
CA ARG A 76 6.02 -4.94 3.89
C ARG A 76 5.74 -5.19 2.41
N GLN A 77 4.52 -4.90 1.93
CA GLN A 77 4.22 -4.98 0.51
C GLN A 77 5.13 -4.06 -0.29
N LEU A 78 5.30 -2.80 0.10
CA LEU A 78 6.14 -1.85 -0.62
C LEU A 78 7.63 -2.25 -0.62
N LEU A 79 8.11 -2.85 0.48
CA LEU A 79 9.49 -3.35 0.59
C LEU A 79 9.77 -4.53 -0.35
N LEU A 80 8.79 -5.40 -0.65
CA LEU A 80 8.96 -6.49 -1.63
C LEU A 80 9.30 -5.98 -3.03
N TYR A 81 9.01 -4.71 -3.30
CA TYR A 81 9.20 -4.05 -4.58
C TYR A 81 10.42 -3.12 -4.56
N ASP A 82 11.27 -3.21 -3.52
CA ASP A 82 12.43 -2.35 -3.30
C ASP A 82 12.05 -0.85 -3.28
N SER A 83 10.90 -0.52 -2.67
CA SER A 83 10.47 0.87 -2.47
C SER A 83 11.24 1.55 -1.33
N ALA A 84 11.51 2.84 -1.45
CA ALA A 84 12.09 3.65 -0.38
C ALA A 84 11.00 4.09 0.60
N VAL A 85 10.65 3.21 1.54
CA VAL A 85 9.51 3.39 2.45
C VAL A 85 9.92 3.47 3.92
N THR A 86 9.40 4.47 4.63
CA THR A 86 9.44 4.58 6.10
C THR A 86 8.03 4.52 6.66
N SER A 87 7.90 4.10 7.92
CA SER A 87 6.64 4.10 8.66
C SER A 87 6.93 4.55 10.07
N GLU A 88 6.26 5.62 10.50
CA GLU A 88 6.51 6.30 11.76
C GLU A 88 5.21 6.45 12.54
N PRO A 89 5.19 6.09 13.83
CA PRO A 89 4.07 6.43 14.70
C PRO A 89 4.02 7.95 14.91
N GLN A 90 2.82 8.48 14.96
CA GLN A 90 2.50 9.87 15.27
C GLN A 90 1.47 9.90 16.41
N PRO A 91 1.29 11.02 17.11
CA PRO A 91 0.32 11.12 18.22
C PRO A 91 -1.11 10.73 17.83
N ASP A 92 -1.46 10.99 16.58
CA ASP A 92 -2.75 10.76 15.97
C ASP A 92 -2.86 9.46 15.17
N GLY A 93 -1.77 8.71 15.01
CA GLY A 93 -1.82 7.44 14.29
C GLY A 93 -0.50 7.01 13.69
N THR A 94 -0.51 6.50 12.45
CA THR A 94 0.71 6.08 11.74
C THR A 94 0.80 6.77 10.39
N VAL A 95 1.99 7.26 10.06
CA VAL A 95 2.30 7.85 8.76
C VAL A 95 3.35 6.99 8.07
N LEU A 96 3.00 6.46 6.90
CA LEU A 96 3.90 5.74 6.02
C LEU A 96 4.27 6.63 4.85
N ARG A 97 5.57 6.87 4.65
CA ARG A 97 6.11 7.68 3.56
C ARG A 97 6.87 6.78 2.60
N ASN A 98 6.37 6.69 1.38
CA ASN A 98 7.03 6.00 0.28
C ASN A 98 7.61 7.06 -0.65
N ALA A 99 8.90 7.37 -0.52
CA ALA A 99 9.55 8.42 -1.30
C ALA A 99 9.79 8.00 -2.75
N GLU A 100 10.12 6.72 -2.97
CA GLU A 100 10.36 6.13 -4.29
C GLU A 100 9.62 4.80 -4.41
N CYS A 101 8.51 4.80 -5.15
CA CYS A 101 7.68 3.61 -5.30
C CYS A 101 8.31 2.62 -6.29
N GLY A 102 8.74 1.47 -5.78
CA GLY A 102 9.33 0.41 -6.60
C GLY A 102 8.36 -0.21 -7.61
N ILE A 103 7.06 -0.27 -7.27
CA ILE A 103 5.98 -0.68 -8.19
C ILE A 103 5.91 0.28 -9.39
N LEU A 104 5.95 1.59 -9.12
CA LEU A 104 5.89 2.63 -10.15
C LEU A 104 7.15 2.59 -11.01
N ARG A 105 8.33 2.51 -10.39
CA ARG A 105 9.61 2.41 -11.08
C ARG A 105 9.63 1.22 -12.05
N TYR A 106 9.21 0.04 -11.58
CA TYR A 106 9.12 -1.16 -12.42
C TYR A 106 8.17 -0.96 -13.61
N ARG A 107 6.97 -0.44 -13.37
CA ARG A 107 5.98 -0.21 -14.45
C ARG A 107 6.46 0.81 -15.47
N LYS A 108 7.13 1.90 -15.04
CA LYS A 108 7.77 2.87 -15.95
C LYS A 108 8.84 2.20 -16.81
N GLN A 109 9.66 1.31 -16.23
CA GLN A 109 10.67 0.55 -16.99
C GLN A 109 10.02 -0.39 -18.01
N ALA A 110 8.96 -1.11 -17.64
CA ALA A 110 8.22 -1.97 -18.55
C ALA A 110 7.58 -1.19 -19.71
N ALA A 111 6.97 -0.03 -19.43
CA ALA A 111 6.44 0.86 -20.47
C ALA A 111 7.54 1.35 -21.42
N GLY A 112 8.72 1.72 -20.89
CA GLY A 112 9.89 2.09 -21.70
C GLY A 112 10.38 0.97 -22.62
N ALA A 113 10.11 -0.28 -22.25
CA ALA A 113 10.40 -1.47 -23.06
C ALA A 113 9.26 -1.86 -24.03
N GLY A 114 8.21 -1.04 -24.15
CA GLY A 114 7.10 -1.26 -25.06
C GLY A 114 5.92 -2.07 -24.51
N VAL A 115 5.92 -2.40 -23.21
CA VAL A 115 4.78 -3.07 -22.57
C VAL A 115 3.63 -2.08 -22.42
N LYS A 116 2.45 -2.41 -22.94
CA LYS A 116 1.24 -1.62 -22.73
C LYS A 116 0.78 -1.77 -21.28
N LEU A 117 0.82 -0.68 -20.52
CA LEU A 117 0.29 -0.69 -19.15
C LEU A 117 -1.23 -0.57 -19.17
N THR A 118 -1.89 -1.39 -18.35
CA THR A 118 -3.34 -1.34 -18.11
C THR A 118 -3.78 0.01 -17.57
N PHE A 119 -2.97 0.61 -16.69
CA PHE A 119 -3.19 1.93 -16.13
C PHE A 119 -2.04 2.87 -16.47
N THR A 120 -2.33 4.14 -16.73
CA THR A 120 -1.33 5.19 -16.97
C THR A 120 -0.41 5.42 -15.77
N SER A 121 -0.86 5.05 -14.57
CA SER A 121 -0.08 4.94 -13.35
C SER A 121 -0.62 3.76 -12.52
N PRO A 122 0.21 2.99 -11.79
CA PRO A 122 -0.27 1.99 -10.84
C PRO A 122 -1.02 2.56 -9.63
N CYS A 123 -0.86 3.86 -9.40
CA CYS A 123 -1.33 4.49 -8.17
C CYS A 123 -2.84 4.36 -7.97
N PRO A 124 -3.73 4.55 -8.98
CA PRO A 124 -5.17 4.37 -8.81
C PRO A 124 -5.54 2.97 -8.32
N TYR A 125 -5.05 1.91 -8.97
CA TYR A 125 -5.32 0.53 -8.53
C TYR A 125 -4.80 0.26 -7.11
N CYS A 126 -3.54 0.63 -6.82
CA CYS A 126 -2.95 0.42 -5.50
C CYS A 126 -3.69 1.20 -4.41
N GLN A 127 -4.06 2.45 -4.70
CA GLN A 127 -4.78 3.32 -3.79
C GLN A 127 -6.19 2.79 -3.55
N GLU A 128 -6.95 2.52 -4.59
CA GLU A 128 -8.31 1.99 -4.48
C GLU A 128 -8.35 0.65 -3.74
N LEU A 129 -7.44 -0.27 -4.04
CA LEU A 129 -7.35 -1.55 -3.35
C LEU A 129 -7.06 -1.39 -1.86
N ASN A 130 -6.04 -0.62 -1.50
CA ASN A 130 -5.66 -0.47 -0.09
C ASN A 130 -6.67 0.36 0.70
N THR A 131 -7.30 1.38 0.09
CA THR A 131 -8.43 2.09 0.68
C THR A 131 -9.64 1.16 0.89
N ALA A 132 -9.95 0.30 -0.08
CA ALA A 132 -11.04 -0.67 0.03
C ALA A 132 -10.77 -1.75 1.08
N ILE A 133 -9.50 -2.15 1.29
CA ILE A 133 -9.09 -3.03 2.39
C ILE A 133 -9.25 -2.32 3.73
N ALA A 134 -8.73 -1.09 3.85
CA ALA A 134 -8.80 -0.31 5.09
C ALA A 134 -10.26 -0.14 5.55
N ALA A 135 -11.15 0.27 4.64
CA ALA A 135 -12.57 0.46 4.93
C ALA A 135 -13.29 -0.81 5.47
N ARG A 136 -12.73 -2.00 5.24
CA ARG A 136 -13.28 -3.28 5.71
C ARG A 136 -12.65 -3.79 7.00
N TYR A 137 -11.42 -3.37 7.28
CA TYR A 137 -10.56 -4.03 8.25
C TYR A 137 -10.15 -3.13 9.41
N VAL A 138 -9.88 -1.87 9.13
CA VAL A 138 -9.43 -0.89 10.12
C VAL A 138 -10.61 -0.45 10.99
N GLU A 139 -10.31 -0.04 12.22
CA GLU A 139 -11.30 0.45 13.17
C GLU A 139 -12.12 1.62 12.59
N SER A 140 -13.41 1.70 12.95
CA SER A 140 -14.34 2.68 12.39
C SER A 140 -14.03 4.13 12.77
N ASP A 141 -13.25 4.35 13.85
CA ASP A 141 -12.78 5.65 14.31
C ASP A 141 -11.42 6.06 13.72
N VAL A 142 -10.83 5.22 12.85
CA VAL A 142 -9.58 5.50 12.15
C VAL A 142 -9.87 5.79 10.68
N THR A 143 -9.37 6.92 10.20
CA THR A 143 -9.43 7.29 8.78
C THR A 143 -8.12 6.92 8.10
N VAL A 144 -8.20 6.17 6.99
CA VAL A 144 -7.04 5.86 6.15
C VAL A 144 -7.08 6.68 4.87
N SER A 145 -6.01 7.44 4.61
CA SER A 145 -5.87 8.29 3.43
C SER A 145 -4.54 8.07 2.71
N CYS A 146 -4.49 8.45 1.44
CA CYS A 146 -3.30 8.36 0.60
C CYS A 146 -3.17 9.62 -0.25
N GLU A 147 -2.00 10.24 -0.21
CA GLU A 147 -1.63 11.38 -1.03
C GLU A 147 -0.47 10.99 -1.94
N GLN A 148 -0.57 11.26 -3.24
CA GLN A 148 0.55 11.07 -4.16
C GLN A 148 1.60 12.16 -3.96
N ALA A 149 2.88 11.77 -3.98
CA ALA A 149 4.01 12.67 -3.77
C ALA A 149 5.12 12.34 -4.78
N GLY A 150 5.11 13.00 -5.94
CA GLY A 150 6.06 12.72 -7.02
C GLY A 150 5.96 11.27 -7.49
N ASP A 151 7.08 10.54 -7.41
CA ASP A 151 7.17 9.10 -7.73
C ASP A 151 6.82 8.19 -6.54
N GLY A 152 6.25 8.77 -5.50
CA GLY A 152 5.93 8.15 -4.23
C GLY A 152 4.50 8.41 -3.78
N CYS A 153 4.21 8.04 -2.53
CA CYS A 153 2.94 8.33 -1.87
C CYS A 153 3.12 8.39 -0.34
N THR A 154 2.22 9.12 0.32
CA THR A 154 2.11 9.14 1.78
C THR A 154 0.78 8.53 2.17
N TRP A 155 0.83 7.49 3.01
CA TRP A 155 -0.34 6.88 3.62
C TRP A 155 -0.45 7.31 5.08
N ARG A 156 -1.67 7.59 5.51
CA ARG A 156 -1.98 7.99 6.89
C ARG A 156 -3.09 7.10 7.40
N ALA A 157 -2.96 6.63 8.63
CA ALA A 157 -4.03 5.98 9.39
C ALA A 157 -4.18 6.75 10.70
N GLU A 158 -5.16 7.64 10.76
CA GLU A 158 -5.32 8.65 11.82
C GLU A 158 -6.62 8.43 12.61
N SER A 159 -6.55 8.41 13.94
CA SER A 159 -7.72 8.33 14.82
C SER A 159 -8.37 9.70 14.95
N LEU A 160 -9.71 9.74 14.82
CA LEU A 160 -10.50 10.95 14.94
C LEU A 160 -10.36 11.63 16.32
N HIS A 161 -10.05 10.86 17.37
CA HIS A 161 -9.99 11.36 18.75
C HIS A 161 -8.70 12.09 19.12
N ALA A 162 -7.64 11.98 18.32
CA ALA A 162 -6.36 12.65 18.63
C ALA A 162 -6.38 14.14 18.30
N SER A 163 -7.25 14.57 17.37
CA SER A 163 -7.37 15.97 16.98
C SER A 163 -8.09 16.84 18.02
N GLU A 164 -8.91 16.26 18.90
CA GLU A 164 -9.70 17.01 19.88
C GLU A 164 -8.89 17.43 21.13
N ASN A 165 -7.84 16.68 21.49
CA ASN A 165 -7.01 17.00 22.66
C ASN A 165 -5.93 18.07 22.39
N GLY A 166 -5.72 18.48 21.15
CA GLY A 166 -4.78 19.55 20.78
C GLY A 166 -5.35 20.97 20.86
N ALA A 167 -6.67 21.13 21.02
CA ALA A 167 -7.36 22.42 20.96
C ALA A 167 -7.78 23.01 22.32
N ALA A 168 -7.55 22.30 23.43
CA ALA A 168 -7.84 22.82 24.77
C ALA A 168 -6.67 23.68 25.29
N GLY A 169 -6.61 24.91 24.81
CA GLY A 169 -5.73 25.95 25.34
C GLY A 169 -5.96 26.21 26.83
N SER A 170 -4.86 26.34 27.56
CA SER A 170 -4.75 26.61 28.99
C SER A 170 -5.73 27.66 29.54
N PRO A 171 -6.35 27.45 30.72
CA PRO A 171 -7.01 28.53 31.43
C PRO A 171 -5.95 29.45 32.04
N ASP A 172 -5.99 30.70 31.60
CA ASP A 172 -5.20 31.82 32.12
C ASP A 172 -5.42 31.94 33.64
N ARG A 173 -4.35 31.76 34.42
CA ARG A 173 -4.31 32.07 35.85
C ARG A 173 -3.49 33.35 36.02
N GLY A 174 -4.18 34.49 36.08
CA GLY A 174 -3.64 35.75 36.57
C GLY A 174 -4.75 36.79 36.63
N GLY A 175 -5.05 37.48 37.74
CA GLY A 175 -4.41 37.53 39.03
C GLY A 175 -5.32 38.22 40.05
N THR A 176 -4.89 38.21 41.29
CA THR A 176 -5.42 39.03 42.40
C THR A 176 -4.29 39.87 42.99
N ALA A 177 -4.66 41.05 43.50
CA ALA A 177 -3.88 42.16 44.10
C ALA A 177 -3.73 43.35 43.11
N ASP A 178 -4.25 44.55 43.35
CA ASP A 178 -4.79 45.22 44.56
C ASP A 178 -6.10 45.98 44.25
#